data_AF-A0A432G768-F1
#
_entry.id   AF-A0A432G768-F1
#
_cell.length_a   1.000
_cell.length_b   1.000
_cell.length_c   1.000
_cell.angle_alpha   90.00
_cell.angle_beta   90.00
_cell.angle_gamma   90.00
#
_symmetry.space_group_name_H-M   'P 1'
#
loop_
_entity.id
_entity.type
_entity.pdbx_description
1 polymer ?
#
loop_
_entity_poly.entity_id
_entity_poly.type
_entity_poly.pdbx_seq_one_letter_code
_entity_poly.pdbx_strand_id
1 'polypeptide(L)'
;KGFFELTDFIAPYIPIGLFAGRIGNFINGELWGKPTDLPWGMQLRCDQFVSLCRDKLGLPPGTEWTPPLHPNQLYEALGEGVLLFALLWWYSSRPRPRMAVSALFLIGYGLFRFLVEFVRMPDVQLGYLAGGWLTMGQLLSLPMILVGAMLLVMAYRRSHAGPVNNRTPG
;
A
#
# COMPACT_ATOMS: atom_id res chain seq x y z
N LYS A 1 -9.53 24.81 10.85
CA LYS A 1 -8.55 24.23 9.89
C LYS A 1 -9.29 23.20 9.06
N GLY A 2 -9.11 23.18 7.73
CA GLY A 2 -9.89 22.29 6.87
C GLY A 2 -9.34 20.87 6.84
N PHE A 3 -10.22 19.86 6.68
CA PHE A 3 -9.85 18.44 6.59
C PHE A 3 -8.65 18.18 5.66
N PHE A 4 -8.70 18.71 4.42
CA PHE A 4 -7.63 18.49 3.44
C PHE A 4 -6.32 19.22 3.74
N GLU A 5 -6.33 20.29 4.54
CA GLU A 5 -5.06 20.92 5.00
C GLU A 5 -4.34 20.00 5.99
N LEU A 6 -5.11 19.35 6.87
CA LEU A 6 -4.56 18.37 7.80
C LEU A 6 -4.05 17.14 7.05
N THR A 7 -4.85 16.58 6.14
CA THR A 7 -4.45 15.36 5.42
C THR A 7 -3.27 15.59 4.49
N ASP A 8 -3.21 16.73 3.78
CA ASP A 8 -2.06 17.07 2.94
C ASP A 8 -0.77 17.24 3.76
N PHE A 9 -0.88 17.75 4.99
CA PHE A 9 0.25 17.91 5.89
C PHE A 9 0.77 16.57 6.43
N ILE A 10 -0.13 15.66 6.84
CA ILE A 10 0.28 14.37 7.42
C ILE A 10 0.66 13.32 6.38
N ALA A 11 0.13 13.41 5.16
CA ALA A 11 0.27 12.38 4.12
C ALA A 11 1.71 11.93 3.85
N PRO A 12 2.72 12.83 3.76
CA PRO A 12 4.11 12.43 3.55
C PRO A 12 4.72 11.62 4.70
N TYR A 13 4.16 11.68 5.91
CA TYR A 13 4.68 10.97 7.09
C TYR A 13 4.08 9.58 7.28
N ILE A 14 2.89 9.32 6.72
CA ILE A 14 2.22 8.02 6.80
C ILE A 14 3.11 6.86 6.33
N PRO A 15 3.85 6.97 5.20
CA PRO A 15 4.75 5.92 4.73
C PRO A 15 5.82 5.46 5.74
N ILE A 16 6.24 6.33 6.67
CA ILE A 16 7.21 5.96 7.71
C ILE A 16 6.60 4.92 8.66
N GLY A 17 5.35 5.14 9.07
CA GLY A 17 4.60 4.19 9.89
C GLY A 17 4.33 2.88 9.15
N LEU A 18 3.98 2.96 7.87
CA LEU A 18 3.79 1.78 7.02
C LEU A 18 5.09 0.96 6.92
N PHE A 19 6.21 1.61 6.61
CA PHE A 19 7.53 0.97 6.58
C PHE A 19 7.85 0.23 7.88
N ALA A 20 7.74 0.92 9.03
CA ALA A 20 8.03 0.32 10.33
C ALA A 20 7.12 -0.88 10.61
N GLY A 21 5.83 -0.78 10.30
CA GLY A 21 4.88 -1.90 10.43
C GLY A 21 5.30 -3.11 9.58
N ARG A 22 5.70 -2.89 8.33
CA ARG A 22 6.13 -3.98 7.43
C ARG A 22 7.45 -4.64 7.85
N ILE A 23 8.39 -3.86 8.37
CA ILE A 23 9.61 -4.42 8.97
C ILE A 23 9.27 -5.26 10.21
N GLY A 24 8.31 -4.80 11.03
CA GLY A 24 7.77 -5.61 12.12
C GLY A 24 7.18 -6.93 11.63
N ASN A 25 6.37 -6.91 10.56
CA ASN A 25 5.82 -8.12 9.98
C ASN A 25 6.92 -9.09 9.48
N PHE A 26 7.98 -8.56 8.87
CA PHE A 26 9.11 -9.36 8.42
C PHE A 26 9.84 -10.05 9.58
N ILE A 27 10.13 -9.31 10.66
CA ILE A 27 10.78 -9.84 11.86
C ILE A 27 9.90 -10.90 12.54
N ASN A 28 8.59 -10.68 12.59
CA ASN A 28 7.63 -11.62 13.17
C ASN A 28 7.36 -12.84 12.28
N GLY A 29 7.82 -12.83 11.02
CA GLY A 29 7.55 -13.91 10.07
C GLY A 29 6.07 -14.03 9.69
N GLU A 30 5.32 -12.93 9.59
CA GLU A 30 3.90 -12.91 9.25
C GLU A 30 3.64 -12.23 7.90
N LEU A 31 2.53 -12.56 7.22
CA LEU A 31 2.12 -12.00 5.91
C LEU A 31 3.03 -12.36 4.71
N TRP A 32 3.53 -13.60 4.69
CA TRP A 32 4.31 -14.11 3.56
C TRP A 32 3.45 -14.24 2.29
N GLY A 33 4.10 -14.04 1.14
CA GLY A 33 3.48 -14.19 -0.16
C GLY A 33 3.38 -15.65 -0.62
N LYS A 34 2.94 -15.83 -1.86
CA LYS A 34 2.80 -17.13 -2.52
C LYS A 34 4.18 -17.84 -2.65
N PRO A 35 4.19 -19.18 -2.80
CA PRO A 35 5.39 -19.90 -3.22
C PRO A 35 5.93 -19.36 -4.54
N THR A 36 7.25 -19.34 -4.68
CA THR A 36 7.94 -18.74 -5.82
C THR A 36 9.23 -19.47 -6.14
N ASP A 37 9.62 -19.46 -7.40
CA ASP A 37 10.89 -20.02 -7.87
C ASP A 37 11.94 -18.93 -8.15
N LEU A 38 11.64 -17.68 -7.76
CA LEU A 38 12.55 -16.55 -7.96
C LEU A 38 13.78 -16.66 -7.05
N PRO A 39 14.96 -16.16 -7.49
CA PRO A 39 16.22 -16.35 -6.78
C PRO A 39 16.30 -15.63 -5.42
N TRP A 40 15.36 -14.73 -5.13
CA TRP A 40 15.24 -14.04 -3.83
C TRP A 40 14.05 -14.55 -2.99
N GLY A 41 13.45 -15.68 -3.37
CA GLY A 41 12.47 -16.37 -2.54
C GLY A 41 13.10 -16.78 -1.21
N MET A 42 12.40 -16.55 -0.10
CA MET A 42 12.92 -16.83 1.24
C MET A 42 12.23 -18.05 1.83
N GLN A 43 13.01 -18.87 2.54
CA GLN A 43 12.51 -20.05 3.23
C GLN A 43 12.52 -19.80 4.74
N LEU A 44 11.48 -20.28 5.42
CA LEU A 44 11.36 -20.20 6.86
C LEU A 44 11.41 -21.59 7.47
N ARG A 45 11.91 -21.61 8.70
CA ARG A 45 12.01 -22.76 9.57
C ARG A 45 10.65 -23.10 10.17
N CYS A 46 10.12 -24.28 9.89
CA CYS A 46 8.78 -24.68 10.34
C CYS A 46 8.70 -25.00 11.84
N ASP A 47 9.82 -25.26 12.50
CA ASP A 47 9.89 -25.37 13.96
C ASP A 47 9.72 -24.01 14.66
N GLN A 48 10.16 -22.92 14.02
CA GLN A 48 9.99 -21.55 14.52
C GLN A 48 8.66 -20.92 14.10
N PHE A 49 8.20 -21.18 12.87
CA PHE A 49 7.03 -20.54 12.28
C PHE A 49 5.91 -21.55 11.99
N VAL A 50 5.46 -22.22 13.05
CA VAL A 50 4.48 -23.32 12.97
C VAL A 50 3.16 -22.88 12.32
N SER A 51 2.62 -21.71 12.70
CA SER A 51 1.36 -21.20 12.16
C SER A 51 1.42 -20.93 10.65
N LEU A 52 2.56 -20.45 10.15
CA LEU A 52 2.77 -20.29 8.71
C LEU A 52 2.77 -21.66 8.00
N CYS A 53 3.53 -22.63 8.52
CA CYS A 53 3.65 -23.93 7.87
C CYS A 53 2.37 -24.76 7.95
N ARG A 54 1.64 -24.71 9.06
CA ARG A 54 0.43 -25.51 9.28
C ARG A 54 -0.82 -24.82 8.78
N ASP A 55 -1.09 -23.62 9.27
CA ASP A 55 -2.39 -22.97 9.09
C ASP A 55 -2.48 -22.28 7.74
N LYS A 56 -1.39 -21.64 7.30
CA LYS A 56 -1.32 -20.92 6.01
C LYS A 56 -0.94 -21.82 4.84
N LEU A 57 0.09 -22.66 4.99
CA LEU A 57 0.63 -23.47 3.89
C LEU A 57 0.14 -24.92 3.88
N GLY A 58 -0.44 -25.43 4.98
CA GLY A 58 -0.95 -26.81 5.04
C GLY A 58 0.14 -27.89 4.89
N LEU A 59 1.38 -27.61 5.29
CA LEU A 59 2.51 -28.53 5.11
C LEU A 59 2.40 -29.75 6.06
N PRO A 60 2.81 -30.95 5.59
CA PRO A 60 2.73 -32.19 6.36
C PRO A 60 3.66 -32.18 7.59
N PRO A 61 3.35 -32.97 8.64
CA PRO A 61 4.21 -33.07 9.81
C PRO A 61 5.61 -33.57 9.48
N GLY A 62 6.62 -32.98 10.10
CA GLY A 62 8.03 -33.31 9.85
C GLY A 62 8.68 -32.48 8.73
N THR A 63 7.94 -31.58 8.07
CA THR A 63 8.55 -30.62 7.13
C THR A 63 9.41 -29.62 7.89
N GLU A 64 10.70 -29.53 7.56
CA GLU A 64 11.65 -28.63 8.25
C GLU A 64 11.59 -27.19 7.75
N TRP A 65 11.38 -27.00 6.45
CA TRP A 65 11.42 -25.69 5.78
C TRP A 65 10.20 -25.47 4.89
N THR A 66 9.77 -24.21 4.78
CA THR A 66 8.78 -23.83 3.77
C THR A 66 9.37 -23.96 2.36
N PRO A 67 8.53 -24.13 1.31
CA PRO A 67 8.96 -23.77 -0.04
C PRO A 67 9.42 -22.29 -0.06
N PRO A 68 10.22 -21.86 -1.04
CA PRO A 68 10.61 -20.46 -1.13
C PRO A 68 9.36 -19.60 -1.34
N LEU A 69 9.20 -18.56 -0.52
CA LEU A 69 8.05 -17.66 -0.53
C LEU A 69 8.47 -16.27 -0.98
N HIS A 70 7.56 -15.54 -1.60
CA HIS A 70 7.73 -14.10 -1.82
C HIS A 70 7.80 -13.37 -0.47
N PRO A 71 8.88 -12.59 -0.19
CA PRO A 71 8.95 -11.72 1.00
C PRO A 71 8.08 -10.46 0.81
N ASN A 72 6.75 -10.64 0.77
CA ASN A 72 5.78 -9.58 0.52
C ASN A 72 5.93 -8.37 1.45
N GLN A 73 6.27 -8.59 2.71
CA GLN A 73 6.50 -7.55 3.70
C GLN A 73 7.63 -6.62 3.25
N LEU A 74 8.69 -7.15 2.63
CA LEU A 74 9.77 -6.32 2.09
C LEU A 74 9.34 -5.57 0.83
N TYR A 75 8.51 -6.18 -0.02
CA TYR A 75 7.93 -5.46 -1.16
C TYR A 75 7.03 -4.31 -0.71
N GLU A 76 6.21 -4.52 0.33
CA GLU A 76 5.34 -3.50 0.93
C GLU A 76 6.16 -2.43 1.65
N ALA A 77 7.21 -2.81 2.39
CA ALA A 77 8.12 -1.86 3.03
C ALA A 77 8.82 -0.98 1.99
N LEU A 78 9.25 -1.55 0.86
CA LEU A 78 9.86 -0.81 -0.23
C LEU A 78 8.83 0.10 -0.94
N GLY A 79 7.68 -0.45 -1.35
CA GLY A 79 6.66 0.28 -2.10
C GLY A 79 5.88 1.29 -1.25
N GLU A 80 5.12 0.81 -0.27
CA GLU A 80 4.26 1.62 0.60
C GLU A 80 5.06 2.48 1.59
N GLY A 81 6.29 2.06 1.91
CA GLY A 81 7.19 2.77 2.82
C GLY A 81 8.16 3.69 2.08
N VAL A 82 9.25 3.12 1.56
CA VAL A 82 10.40 3.90 1.05
C VAL A 82 10.05 4.70 -0.21
N LEU A 83 9.50 4.04 -1.24
CA LEU A 83 9.19 4.67 -2.53
C LEU A 83 8.06 5.69 -2.39
N LEU A 84 6.99 5.34 -1.65
CA LEU A 84 5.89 6.26 -1.41
C LEU A 84 6.33 7.47 -0.56
N PHE A 85 7.18 7.27 0.46
CA PHE A 85 7.79 8.36 1.23
C PHE A 85 8.57 9.30 0.31
N ALA A 86 9.50 8.75 -0.48
CA ALA A 86 10.34 9.55 -1.37
C ALA A 86 9.51 10.34 -2.38
N LEU A 87 8.48 9.72 -2.96
CA LEU A 87 7.56 10.35 -3.89
C LEU A 87 6.81 11.52 -3.24
N LEU A 88 6.21 11.31 -2.07
CA LEU A 88 5.42 12.34 -1.39
C LEU A 88 6.29 13.46 -0.86
N TRP A 89 7.42 13.14 -0.24
CA TRP A 89 8.40 14.11 0.25
C TRP A 89 8.90 15.01 -0.87
N TRP A 90 9.31 14.41 -1.99
CA TRP A 90 9.72 15.16 -3.17
C TRP A 90 8.58 16.00 -3.73
N TYR A 91 7.37 15.46 -3.85
CA TYR A 91 6.22 16.17 -4.41
C TYR A 91 5.77 17.35 -3.53
N SER A 92 5.79 17.18 -2.20
CA SER A 92 5.41 18.20 -1.21
C SER A 92 6.50 19.22 -0.92
N SER A 93 7.72 19.02 -1.41
CA SER A 93 8.84 19.98 -1.26
C SER A 93 8.60 21.33 -1.97
N ARG A 94 7.58 21.40 -2.83
CA ARG A 94 7.13 22.62 -3.52
C ARG A 94 5.69 22.93 -3.12
N PRO A 95 5.25 24.20 -3.16
CA PRO A 95 3.85 24.54 -2.89
C PRO A 95 2.93 23.81 -3.87
N ARG A 96 1.99 23.05 -3.31
CA ARG A 96 0.99 22.28 -4.05
C ARG A 96 -0.41 22.78 -3.70
N PRO A 97 -1.36 22.66 -4.63
CA PRO A 97 -2.73 23.01 -4.34
C PRO A 97 -3.34 22.04 -3.35
N ARG A 98 -4.29 22.56 -2.55
CA ARG A 98 -5.01 21.77 -1.56
C ARG A 98 -5.66 20.53 -2.21
N MET A 99 -5.60 19.40 -1.51
CA MET A 99 -5.99 18.04 -1.90
C MET A 99 -4.94 17.27 -2.73
N ALA A 100 -3.94 17.94 -3.32
CA ALA A 100 -3.04 17.26 -4.26
C ALA A 100 -2.10 16.24 -3.61
N VAL A 101 -1.59 16.54 -2.40
CA VAL A 101 -0.67 15.63 -1.70
C VAL A 101 -1.43 14.41 -1.17
N SER A 102 -2.62 14.62 -0.60
CA SER A 102 -3.51 13.54 -0.17
C SER A 102 -3.95 12.66 -1.35
N ALA A 103 -4.25 13.27 -2.49
CA ALA A 103 -4.59 12.56 -3.72
C ALA A 103 -3.44 11.66 -4.21
N LEU A 104 -2.21 12.20 -4.21
CA LEU A 104 -1.03 11.44 -4.61
C LEU A 104 -0.75 10.27 -3.65
N PHE A 105 -0.98 10.45 -2.35
CA PHE A 105 -0.89 9.36 -1.38
C PHE A 105 -1.89 8.23 -1.70
N LEU A 106 -3.17 8.56 -1.94
CA LEU A 106 -4.19 7.56 -2.27
C LEU A 106 -3.87 6.78 -3.55
N ILE A 107 -3.43 7.50 -4.59
CA ILE A 107 -3.03 6.87 -5.86
C ILE A 107 -1.81 5.96 -5.64
N GLY A 108 -0.74 6.49 -5.05
CA GLY A 108 0.51 5.75 -4.86
C GLY A 108 0.32 4.52 -3.99
N TYR A 109 -0.33 4.67 -2.84
CA TYR A 109 -0.63 3.56 -1.95
C TYR A 109 -1.53 2.51 -2.61
N GLY A 110 -2.60 2.94 -3.29
CA GLY A 110 -3.48 2.02 -4.01
C GLY A 110 -2.76 1.25 -5.11
N LEU A 111 -1.85 1.90 -5.86
CA LEU A 111 -1.06 1.23 -6.90
C LEU A 111 -0.10 0.19 -6.31
N PHE A 112 0.65 0.53 -5.27
CA PHE A 112 1.55 -0.44 -4.62
C PHE A 112 0.79 -1.63 -4.05
N ARG A 113 -0.36 -1.39 -3.41
CA ARG A 113 -1.22 -2.48 -2.94
C ARG A 113 -1.72 -3.37 -4.05
N PHE A 114 -2.20 -2.77 -5.13
CA PHE A 114 -2.67 -3.53 -6.28
C PHE A 114 -1.57 -4.44 -6.86
N LEU A 115 -0.32 -3.95 -6.92
CA LEU A 115 0.82 -4.72 -7.42
C LEU A 115 1.26 -5.85 -6.49
N VAL A 116 1.38 -5.60 -5.18
CA VAL A 116 1.81 -6.63 -4.21
C VAL A 116 0.78 -7.74 -4.08
N GLU A 117 -0.50 -7.42 -4.27
CA GLU A 117 -1.58 -8.38 -4.12
C GLU A 117 -1.50 -9.55 -5.13
N PHE A 118 -0.86 -9.37 -6.29
CA PHE A 118 -0.61 -10.47 -7.24
C PHE A 118 0.25 -11.58 -6.64
N VAL A 119 1.23 -11.20 -5.81
CA VAL A 119 2.17 -12.12 -5.14
C VAL A 119 1.72 -12.45 -3.71
N ARG A 120 0.67 -11.81 -3.20
CA ARG A 120 0.15 -12.05 -1.84
C ARG A 120 -0.66 -13.33 -1.76
N MET A 121 -0.45 -14.09 -0.69
CA MET A 121 -1.23 -15.29 -0.42
C MET A 121 -2.61 -14.88 0.15
N PRO A 122 -3.74 -15.29 -0.46
CA PRO A 122 -5.06 -14.92 0.04
C PRO A 122 -5.28 -15.49 1.46
N ASP A 123 -6.00 -14.73 2.29
CA ASP A 123 -6.35 -15.18 3.62
C ASP A 123 -7.37 -16.34 3.56
N VAL A 124 -7.16 -17.36 4.40
CA VAL A 124 -7.91 -18.63 4.39
C VAL A 124 -9.42 -18.41 4.54
N GLN A 125 -9.85 -17.36 5.27
CA GLN A 125 -11.25 -16.99 5.42
C GLN A 125 -11.88 -16.25 4.21
N LEU A 126 -11.10 -15.54 3.40
CA LEU A 126 -11.64 -14.65 2.36
C LEU A 126 -11.57 -15.25 0.95
N GLY A 127 -10.63 -16.16 0.70
CA GLY A 127 -10.44 -16.78 -0.61
C GLY A 127 -10.22 -15.77 -1.75
N TYR A 128 -10.42 -16.21 -2.99
CA TYR A 128 -10.54 -15.30 -4.14
C TYR A 128 -12.01 -14.96 -4.36
N LEU A 129 -12.32 -13.67 -4.55
CA LEU A 129 -13.67 -13.20 -4.87
C LEU A 129 -13.84 -13.07 -6.40
N ALA A 130 -15.09 -13.11 -6.85
CA ALA A 130 -15.50 -12.92 -8.25
C ALA A 130 -14.68 -13.72 -9.29
N GLY A 131 -14.70 -15.06 -9.21
CA GLY A 131 -14.18 -15.93 -10.27
C GLY A 131 -12.68 -16.24 -10.20
N GLY A 132 -12.05 -16.14 -9.03
CA GLY A 132 -10.70 -16.68 -8.80
C GLY A 132 -9.53 -15.75 -9.12
N TRP A 133 -9.78 -14.51 -9.54
CA TRP A 133 -8.74 -13.55 -9.94
C TRP A 133 -8.75 -12.24 -9.13
N LEU A 134 -9.88 -11.90 -8.50
CA LEU A 134 -10.02 -10.65 -7.74
C LEU A 134 -9.89 -10.90 -6.25
N THR A 135 -8.93 -10.23 -5.61
CA THR A 135 -8.79 -10.30 -4.14
C THR A 135 -9.40 -9.06 -3.46
N MET A 136 -9.64 -9.15 -2.15
CA MET A 136 -10.09 -8.01 -1.35
C MET A 136 -9.13 -6.82 -1.44
N GLY A 137 -7.82 -7.07 -1.54
CA GLY A 137 -6.81 -6.03 -1.69
C GLY A 137 -7.01 -5.23 -2.99
N GLN A 138 -7.31 -5.88 -4.10
CA GLN A 138 -7.59 -5.21 -5.38
C GLN A 138 -8.90 -4.43 -5.35
N LEU A 139 -9.95 -5.01 -4.74
CA LEU A 139 -11.25 -4.36 -4.61
C LEU A 139 -11.17 -3.06 -3.78
N LEU A 140 -10.34 -3.03 -2.75
CA LEU A 140 -10.15 -1.83 -1.92
C LEU A 140 -9.18 -0.83 -2.55
N SER A 141 -8.20 -1.30 -3.32
CA SER A 141 -7.19 -0.44 -3.97
C SER A 141 -7.76 0.38 -5.13
N LEU A 142 -8.66 -0.20 -5.93
CA LEU A 142 -9.25 0.50 -7.08
C LEU A 142 -10.05 1.76 -6.69
N PRO A 143 -10.98 1.73 -5.71
CA PRO A 143 -11.65 2.93 -5.21
C PRO A 143 -10.68 3.99 -4.70
N MET A 144 -9.60 3.59 -4.01
CA MET A 144 -8.59 4.54 -3.53
C MET A 144 -7.91 5.27 -4.69
N ILE A 145 -7.51 4.53 -5.73
CA ILE A 145 -6.90 5.11 -6.94
C ILE A 145 -7.89 6.06 -7.62
N LEU A 146 -9.15 5.65 -7.80
CA LEU A 146 -10.18 6.47 -8.45
C LEU A 146 -10.48 7.75 -7.68
N VAL A 147 -10.67 7.66 -6.36
CA VAL A 147 -10.90 8.82 -5.49
C VAL A 147 -9.68 9.74 -5.49
N GLY A 148 -8.47 9.18 -5.42
CA GLY A 148 -7.24 9.95 -5.53
C GLY A 148 -7.14 10.70 -6.85
N ALA A 149 -7.41 10.04 -7.98
CA ALA A 149 -7.41 10.68 -9.30
C ALA A 149 -8.44 11.82 -9.40
N MET A 150 -9.66 11.59 -8.90
CA MET A 150 -10.70 12.61 -8.83
C MET A 150 -10.24 13.83 -8.01
N LEU A 151 -9.67 13.61 -6.81
CA LEU A 151 -9.18 14.68 -5.95
C LEU A 151 -8.04 15.47 -6.60
N LEU A 152 -7.13 14.80 -7.31
CA LEU A 152 -6.03 15.46 -8.01
C LEU A 152 -6.55 16.37 -9.13
N VAL A 153 -7.50 15.88 -9.93
CA VAL A 153 -8.15 16.67 -10.98
C VAL A 153 -8.88 17.87 -10.36
N MET A 154 -9.63 17.67 -9.27
CA MET A 154 -10.32 18.75 -8.57
C MET A 154 -9.35 19.80 -7.99
N ALA A 155 -8.21 19.38 -7.45
CA ALA A 155 -7.19 20.27 -6.88
C ALA A 155 -6.69 21.26 -7.93
N TYR A 156 -6.27 20.74 -9.09
CA TYR A 156 -5.69 21.56 -10.15
C TYR A 156 -6.73 22.39 -10.92
N ARG A 157 -7.97 21.90 -11.05
CA ARG A 157 -9.07 22.71 -11.62
C ARG A 157 -9.41 23.91 -10.74
N ARG A 158 -9.40 23.77 -9.41
CA ARG A 158 -9.66 24.87 -8.47
C ARG A 158 -8.52 25.88 -8.41
N SER A 159 -7.27 25.44 -8.58
CA SER A 159 -6.12 26.35 -8.58
C SER A 159 -6.03 27.22 -9.82
N HIS A 160 -6.50 26.73 -10.97
CA HIS A 160 -6.60 27.54 -12.18
C HIS A 160 -7.80 28.49 -12.20
N ALA A 161 -8.79 28.30 -11.32
CA ALA A 161 -9.97 29.17 -11.27
C ALA A 161 -9.71 30.58 -10.71
N GLY A 162 -8.54 30.83 -10.08
CA GLY A 162 -8.15 32.14 -9.55
C GLY A 162 -9.10 32.71 -8.48
N PRO A 163 -8.70 33.75 -7.72
CA PRO A 163 -9.66 34.47 -6.89
C PRO A 163 -10.62 35.24 -7.81
N VAL A 164 -11.93 35.00 -7.71
CA VAL A 164 -12.94 35.91 -8.27
C VAL A 164 -12.78 37.25 -7.54
N ASN A 165 -12.19 38.22 -8.23
CA ASN A 165 -11.97 39.58 -7.73
C ASN A 165 -13.32 40.30 -7.66
N ASN A 166 -14.08 40.10 -6.58
CA ASN A 166 -15.25 40.92 -6.25
C ASN A 166 -14.74 42.29 -5.77
N ARG A 167 -14.34 43.16 -6.70
CA ARG A 167 -14.35 44.60 -6.44
C ARG A 167 -15.80 45.05 -6.52
N THR A 168 -16.35 45.44 -5.37
CA THR A 168 -17.60 46.19 -5.25
C THR A 168 -17.57 47.43 -6.17
N PRO A 169 -18.62 47.72 -6.96
CA PRO A 169 -18.81 49.07 -7.50
C PRO A 169 -19.10 50.00 -6.31
N GLY A 170 -18.31 51.07 -6.20
CA GLY A 170 -18.56 52.16 -5.26
C GLY A 170 -19.73 53.04 -5.68
#